data_AF-A0A447NHT1-F1
#
_entry.id   AF-A0A447NHT1-F1
#
_cell.length_a   1.000
_cell.length_b   1.000
_cell.length_c   1.000
_cell.angle_alpha   90.00
_cell.angle_beta   90.00
_cell.angle_gamma   90.00
#
_symmetry.space_group_name_H-M   'P 1'
#
loop_
_entity.id
_entity.type
_entity.pdbx_description
1 polymer ?
#
loop_
_entity_poly.entity_id
_entity_poly.type
_entity_poly.pdbx_seq_one_letter_code
_entity_poly.pdbx_strand_id
1 'polypeptide(L)'
;MNMYLNYAKEHWTMPGENPPVGLVLCAGKGAGEAHYALTGLPNTIMASEYKVQLPDEKLLTDELIRSQTMLETQLTRGGSLTTEKN
;
A
#
# COMPACT_ATOMS: atom_id res chain seq x y z
N MET A 1 -13.69 3.15 8.93
CA MET A 1 -12.95 1.97 8.41
C MET A 1 -11.88 1.43 9.37
N ASN A 2 -11.19 2.29 10.15
CA ASN A 2 -10.14 1.87 11.11
C ASN A 2 -10.53 0.76 12.10
N MET A 3 -11.81 0.65 12.48
CA MET A 3 -12.28 -0.41 13.38
C MET A 3 -11.91 -1.81 12.86
N TYR A 4 -12.15 -2.09 11.58
CA TYR A 4 -11.90 -3.41 10.99
C TYR A 4 -10.40 -3.73 10.93
N LEU A 5 -9.58 -2.74 10.60
CA LEU A 5 -8.13 -2.92 10.56
C LEU A 5 -7.53 -3.14 11.95
N ASN A 6 -8.03 -2.42 12.95
CA ASN A 6 -7.58 -2.60 14.32
C ASN A 6 -8.00 -3.98 14.86
N TYR A 7 -9.23 -4.41 14.59
CA TYR A 7 -9.69 -5.75 14.97
C TYR A 7 -8.85 -6.85 14.30
N ALA A 8 -8.60 -6.74 13.00
CA ALA A 8 -7.75 -7.68 12.29
C ALA A 8 -6.32 -7.69 12.85
N LYS A 9 -5.76 -6.51 13.16
CA LYS A 9 -4.44 -6.38 13.76
C LYS A 9 -4.34 -7.07 15.12
N GLU A 10 -5.37 -6.95 15.95
CA GLU A 10 -5.38 -7.48 17.32
C GLU A 10 -5.68 -8.98 17.37
N HIS A 11 -6.50 -9.48 16.45
CA HIS A 11 -7.04 -10.84 16.56
C HIS A 11 -6.67 -11.78 15.43
N TRP A 12 -6.25 -11.28 14.26
CA TRP A 12 -6.03 -12.12 13.07
C TRP A 12 -4.56 -12.13 12.62
N THR A 13 -3.78 -11.10 12.96
CA THR A 13 -2.35 -11.02 12.59
C THR A 13 -1.50 -11.99 13.42
N MET A 14 -0.66 -12.78 12.76
CA MET A 14 0.29 -13.70 13.38
C MET A 14 1.69 -13.07 13.54
N PRO A 15 2.54 -13.60 14.43
CA PRO A 15 3.93 -13.13 14.57
C PRO A 15 4.69 -13.20 13.25
N GLY A 16 5.29 -12.07 12.85
CA GLY A 16 6.08 -11.97 11.61
C GLY A 16 5.28 -11.56 10.37
N GLU A 17 3.95 -11.45 10.47
CA GLU A 17 3.14 -10.92 9.38
C GLU A 17 3.20 -9.38 9.31
N ASN A 18 2.98 -8.87 8.10
CA ASN A 18 2.84 -7.43 7.89
C ASN A 18 1.52 -6.92 8.48
N PRO A 19 1.43 -5.63 8.88
CA PRO A 19 0.18 -5.03 9.32
C PRO A 19 -0.95 -5.18 8.28
N PRO A 20 -2.22 -5.31 8.72
CA PRO A 20 -3.35 -5.47 7.80
C PRO A 20 -3.56 -4.22 6.94
N VAL A 21 -3.92 -4.44 5.67
CA VAL A 21 -4.21 -3.39 4.70
C VAL A 21 -5.70 -3.40 4.35
N GLY A 22 -6.34 -2.23 4.42
CA GLY A 22 -7.75 -2.06 4.06
C GLY A 22 -7.92 -1.64 2.61
N LEU A 23 -8.76 -2.35 1.86
CA LEU A 23 -9.11 -2.00 0.49
C LEU A 23 -10.58 -1.55 0.45
N VAL A 24 -10.82 -0.33 -0.03
CA VAL A 24 -12.16 0.21 -0.24
C VAL A 24 -12.38 0.40 -1.74
N LEU A 25 -13.31 -0.36 -2.31
CA LEU A 25 -13.67 -0.26 -3.72
C LEU A 25 -14.85 0.69 -3.88
N CYS A 26 -14.63 1.79 -4.58
CA CYS A 26 -15.68 2.76 -4.88
C CYS A 26 -16.05 2.65 -6.37
N ALA A 27 -17.31 2.37 -6.67
CA ALA A 27 -17.83 2.57 -8.03
C ALA A 27 -17.80 4.09 -8.32
N GLY A 28 -17.56 4.50 -9.57
CA GLY A 28 -17.30 5.91 -9.93
C GLY A 28 -18.29 6.96 -9.42
N LYS A 29 -19.51 6.57 -9.05
CA LYS A 29 -20.51 7.44 -8.40
C LYS A 29 -20.17 7.84 -6.95
N GLY A 30 -19.22 7.16 -6.29
CA GLY A 30 -18.84 7.37 -4.89
C GLY A 30 -17.49 8.06 -4.67
N ALA A 31 -16.88 8.63 -5.73
CA ALA A 31 -15.55 9.25 -5.63
C ALA A 31 -15.48 10.42 -4.63
N GLY A 32 -16.54 11.24 -4.56
CA GLY A 32 -16.64 12.34 -3.60
C GLY A 32 -16.74 11.85 -2.15
N GLU A 33 -17.55 10.82 -1.90
CA GLU A 33 -17.69 10.21 -0.58
C GLU A 33 -16.37 9.58 -0.10
N ALA A 34 -15.65 8.91 -1.00
CA ALA A 34 -14.33 8.36 -0.72
C ALA A 34 -13.33 9.46 -0.34
N HIS A 35 -13.28 10.56 -1.09
CA HIS A 35 -12.39 11.68 -0.80
C HIS A 35 -12.60 12.25 0.62
N TYR A 36 -13.86 12.47 1.01
CA TYR A 36 -14.18 13.00 2.33
C TYR A 36 -14.05 11.95 3.45
N ALA A 37 -14.37 10.68 3.20
CA ALA A 37 -14.25 9.61 4.19
C ALA A 37 -12.79 9.25 4.53
N LEU A 38 -11.85 9.52 3.62
CA LEU A 38 -10.44 9.22 3.78
C LEU A 38 -9.64 10.40 4.37
N THR A 39 -10.22 11.60 4.44
CA THR A 39 -9.57 12.79 5.02
C THR A 39 -9.53 12.71 6.54
N GLY A 40 -8.39 13.06 7.15
CA GLY A 40 -8.23 13.15 8.62
C GLY A 40 -7.93 11.82 9.34
N LEU A 41 -7.71 10.73 8.60
CA LEU A 41 -7.26 9.47 9.19
C LEU A 41 -5.72 9.51 9.39
N PRO A 42 -5.20 9.07 10.56
CA PRO A 42 -3.77 9.12 10.86
C PRO A 42 -2.93 8.10 10.09
N ASN A 43 -3.58 7.14 9.42
CA ASN A 43 -2.93 6.09 8.65
C ASN A 43 -2.68 6.55 7.21
N THR A 44 -1.59 6.09 6.60
CA THR A 44 -1.32 6.32 5.17
C THR A 44 -2.46 5.76 4.34
N ILE A 45 -3.15 6.62 3.61
CA ILE A 45 -4.21 6.22 2.68
C ILE A 45 -3.74 6.49 1.27
N MET A 46 -3.77 5.43 0.46
CA MET A 46 -3.54 5.50 -0.97
C MET A 46 -4.89 5.29 -1.67
N ALA A 47 -5.19 6.16 -2.63
CA ALA A 47 -6.35 6.03 -3.49
C ALA A 47 -5.88 5.97 -4.94
N SER A 48 -6.44 5.04 -5.70
CA SER A 48 -6.21 4.91 -7.14
C SER A 48 -7.51 4.51 -7.81
N GLU A 49 -7.69 4.95 -9.05
CA GLU A 49 -8.82 4.52 -9.86
C GLU A 49 -8.64 3.06 -10.28
N TYR A 50 -9.64 2.23 -10.00
CA TYR A 50 -9.63 0.84 -10.42
C TYR A 50 -9.95 0.73 -11.90
N LYS A 51 -8.98 0.24 -12.69
CA LYS A 51 -9.17 -0.03 -14.12
C LYS A 51 -9.76 -1.43 -14.30
N VAL A 52 -10.94 -1.49 -14.90
CA VAL A 52 -11.64 -2.76 -15.17
C VAL A 52 -10.96 -3.55 -16.30
N GLN A 53 -10.25 -2.86 -17.20
CA GLN A 53 -9.49 -3.49 -18.27
C GLN A 53 -8.04 -3.68 -17.84
N LEU A 54 -7.56 -4.92 -17.96
CA LEU A 54 -6.15 -5.25 -17.75
C LEU A 54 -5.31 -4.54 -18.84
N PRO A 55 -4.27 -3.78 -18.47
CA PRO A 55 -3.34 -3.22 -19.44
C PRO A 55 -2.54 -4.32 -20.15
N ASP A 56 -1.88 -3.98 -21.25
CA ASP A 56 -1.05 -4.93 -22.00
C ASP A 56 0.04 -5.57 -21.12
N GLU A 57 0.30 -6.85 -21.35
CA GLU A 57 1.28 -7.65 -20.60
C GLU A 57 2.67 -6.99 -20.54
N LYS A 58 3.09 -6.39 -21.66
CA LYS A 58 4.36 -5.66 -21.74
C LYS A 58 4.40 -4.49 -20.75
N LEU A 59 3.32 -3.72 -20.63
CA LEU A 59 3.26 -2.58 -19.72
C LEU A 59 3.33 -3.02 -18.25
N LEU A 60 2.64 -4.12 -17.91
CA LEU A 60 2.71 -4.69 -16.56
C LEU A 60 4.13 -5.17 -16.22
N THR A 61 4.77 -5.86 -17.16
CA THR A 61 6.15 -6.35 -16.99
C THR A 61 7.14 -5.20 -16.80
N ASP A 62 7.03 -4.15 -17.63
CA ASP A 62 7.89 -2.97 -17.54
C ASP A 62 7.74 -2.26 -16.18
N GLU A 63 6.51 -2.11 -15.66
CA GLU A 63 6.26 -1.46 -14.36
C GLU A 63 6.69 -2.33 -13.16
N LEU A 64 6.60 -3.66 -13.28
CA LEU A 64 7.11 -4.60 -12.27
C LEU A 64 8.63 -4.51 -12.14
N ILE A 65 9.35 -4.54 -13.26
CA ILE A 65 10.82 -4.41 -13.28
C ILE A 65 11.22 -3.07 -12.66
N ARG A 66 10.58 -1.98 -13.09
CA ARG A 66 10.82 -0.65 -12.54
C ARG A 66 10.63 -0.59 -11.02
N SER A 67 9.54 -1.17 -10.52
CA SER A 67 9.22 -1.20 -9.09
C SER A 67 10.26 -1.98 -8.29
N GLN A 68 10.72 -3.13 -8.82
CA GLN A 68 11.76 -3.94 -8.19
C GLN A 68 13.09 -3.18 -8.09
N THR A 69 13.55 -2.57 -9.19
CA THR A 69 14.79 -1.78 -9.20
C THR A 69 14.73 -0.60 -8.23
N MET A 70 13.58 0.06 -8.10
CA MET A 70 13.37 1.13 -7.13
C MET A 70 13.49 0.64 -5.69
N LEU A 71 12.90 -0.52 -5.37
CA LEU A 71 12.97 -1.11 -4.03
C LEU A 71 14.39 -1.58 -3.69
N GLU A 72 15.09 -2.23 -4.62
CA GLU A 72 16.49 -2.64 -4.45
C GLU A 72 17.43 -1.46 -4.20
N THR A 73 17.21 -0.35 -4.93
CA THR A 73 17.97 0.89 -4.73
C THR A 73 17.72 1.47 -3.34
N GLN A 74 16.47 1.45 -2.85
CA GLN A 74 16.12 1.92 -1.51
C GLN A 74 16.73 1.06 -0.41
N LEU A 75 16.70 -0.27 -0.55
CA LEU A 75 17.33 -1.22 0.38
C LEU A 75 18.85 -1.01 0.45
N THR A 76 19.50 -0.80 -0.70
CA THR A 76 20.94 -0.55 -0.77
C THR A 76 21.34 0.78 -0.11
N ARG A 77 20.49 1.81 -0.21
CA ARG A 77 20.69 3.11 0.49
C ARG A 77 20.41 3.03 1.99
N GLY A 78 19.44 2.22 2.42
CA GLY A 78 19.09 2.04 3.83
C GLY A 78 20.11 1.25 4.64
N GLY A 79 20.86 0.34 4.00
CA GLY A 79 21.89 -0.48 4.66
C GLY A 79 23.18 0.26 5.07
N SER A 80 23.39 1.50 4.60
CA SER A 80 24.61 2.27 4.92
C SER A 80 24.55 3.00 6.27
N LEU A 81 23.42 3.01 6.99
CA LEU A 81 23.23 3.77 8.23
C LEU A 81 23.30 2.94 9.53
N THR A 82 23.51 1.62 9.47
CA THR A 82 23.48 0.74 10.65
C THR A 82 24.83 0.16 11.09
N THR A 83 25.95 0.55 10.49
CA THR A 83 27.28 -0.04 10.80
C THR A 83 28.29 0.94 11.44
N GLU A 84 27.85 2.09 11.95
CA GLU A 84 28.68 2.95 12.81
C GLU A 84 27.97 3.27 14.13
N LYS A 85 27.93 2.29 15.04
CA LYS A 85 27.94 2.45 16.51
C LYS A 85 27.78 1.08 17.18
N ASN A 86 28.88 0.34 17.24
CA ASN A 86 29.27 -0.38 18.46
C ASN A 86 30.77 -0.70 18.39
#